data_AF-A0A0C9M7T1-F1
#
_entry.id   AF-A0A0C9M7T1-F1
#
_cell.length_a   1.000
_cell.length_b   1.000
_cell.length_c   1.000
_cell.angle_alpha   90.00
_cell.angle_beta   90.00
_cell.angle_gamma   90.00
#
_symmetry.space_group_name_H-M   'P 1'
#
loop_
_entity.id
_entity.type
_entity.pdbx_description
1 polymer ?
#
loop_
_entity_poly.entity_id
_entity_poly.type
_entity_poly.pdbx_seq_one_letter_code
_entity_poly.pdbx_strand_id
1 'polypeptide(L)'
;MVYINWSESSFIIQSAAFKWYSVECLIDYLHDLRAHILQQGGTRKDLKTSILASTPLPATEKQRFEGCYVCEAVGDYGYKLDEIGLKFIKLSNNKCHRVSSTSEAELDVLGIIHDMLKSIESKKDIMDQCTFEARYGLMWKTTSEDTQEHDVMDCPNIFCQYYKNTVVYVFLLLRKAGCNKKTR
;
A
#
# COMPACT_ATOMS: atom_id res chain seq x y z
N MET A 1 -2.01 4.86 22.58
CA MET A 1 -2.40 5.38 21.25
C MET A 1 -3.02 4.23 20.48
N VAL A 2 -4.13 4.44 19.77
CA VAL A 2 -4.85 3.37 19.04
C VAL A 2 -5.61 3.91 17.82
N TYR A 3 -5.89 3.05 16.84
CA TYR A 3 -6.87 3.33 15.77
C TYR A 3 -8.29 3.17 16.30
N ILE A 4 -9.07 4.26 16.33
CA ILE A 4 -10.41 4.27 16.98
C ILE A 4 -11.50 3.56 16.19
N ASN A 5 -11.29 3.35 14.89
CA ASN A 5 -12.22 2.69 13.98
C ASN A 5 -11.57 1.50 13.27
N TRP A 6 -10.60 0.88 13.92
CA TRP A 6 -9.92 -0.30 13.40
C TRP A 6 -10.89 -1.44 13.09
N SER A 7 -11.87 -1.68 13.97
CA SER A 7 -12.84 -2.78 13.84
C SER A 7 -13.72 -2.65 12.59
N GLU A 8 -14.10 -1.43 12.21
CA GLU A 8 -14.96 -1.16 11.05
C GLU A 8 -14.27 -1.50 9.72
N SER A 9 -12.95 -1.27 9.66
CA SER A 9 -12.14 -1.52 8.47
C SER A 9 -11.35 -2.85 8.53
N SER A 10 -11.42 -3.55 9.68
CA SER A 10 -10.60 -4.73 9.98
C SER A 10 -10.75 -5.85 8.95
N PHE A 11 -11.96 -6.10 8.44
CA PHE A 11 -12.19 -7.16 7.46
C PHE A 11 -11.41 -6.96 6.16
N ILE A 12 -11.31 -5.71 5.68
CA ILE A 12 -10.61 -5.38 4.44
C ILE A 12 -9.10 -5.31 4.67
N ILE A 13 -8.70 -4.76 5.83
CA ILE A 13 -7.30 -4.56 6.21
C ILE A 13 -6.59 -5.88 6.56
N GLN A 14 -7.28 -6.77 7.28
CA GLN A 14 -6.70 -7.99 7.85
C GLN A 14 -6.84 -9.22 6.94
N SER A 15 -7.14 -9.03 5.65
CA SER A 15 -7.09 -10.13 4.70
C SER A 15 -5.67 -10.72 4.71
N ALA A 16 -5.52 -11.89 5.34
CA ALA A 16 -4.24 -12.58 5.51
C ALA A 16 -3.57 -12.95 4.17
N ALA A 17 -4.28 -12.78 3.05
CA ALA A 17 -3.78 -13.00 1.71
C ALA A 17 -2.86 -11.88 1.21
N PHE A 18 -2.92 -10.67 1.80
CA PHE A 18 -2.16 -9.55 1.28
C PHE A 18 -0.74 -9.51 1.83
N LYS A 19 0.23 -9.61 0.92
CA LYS A 19 1.64 -9.40 1.22
C LYS A 19 1.98 -7.92 1.11
N TRP A 20 2.78 -7.46 2.07
CA TRP A 20 3.33 -6.12 2.09
C TRP A 20 4.83 -6.19 1.87
N TYR A 21 5.35 -5.25 1.10
CA TYR A 21 6.77 -5.14 0.78
C TYR A 21 7.25 -3.75 1.13
N SER A 22 8.30 -3.66 1.94
CA SER A 22 8.99 -2.38 2.11
C SER A 22 9.50 -1.91 0.74
N VAL A 23 9.33 -0.63 0.45
CA VAL A 23 9.83 -0.03 -0.80
C VAL A 23 11.34 -0.22 -0.92
N GLU A 24 12.08 -0.11 0.18
CA GLU A 24 13.54 -0.32 0.22
C GLU A 24 13.90 -1.75 -0.21
N CYS A 25 13.30 -2.76 0.43
CA CYS A 25 13.55 -4.16 0.09
C CYS A 25 13.14 -4.51 -1.35
N LEU A 26 12.08 -3.88 -1.85
CA LEU A 26 11.64 -4.07 -3.24
C LEU A 26 12.64 -3.46 -4.23
N ILE A 27 13.18 -2.26 -3.95
CA ILE A 27 14.21 -1.63 -4.77
C ILE A 27 15.46 -2.51 -4.83
N ASP A 28 15.95 -2.96 -3.66
CA ASP A 28 17.13 -3.82 -3.57
C ASP A 28 16.95 -5.11 -4.37
N TYR A 29 15.80 -5.77 -4.17
CA TYR A 29 15.44 -6.97 -4.92
C TYR A 29 15.43 -6.75 -6.44
N LEU A 30 14.84 -5.65 -6.92
CA LEU A 30 14.78 -5.33 -8.34
C LEU A 30 16.17 -5.04 -8.93
N HIS A 31 17.05 -4.37 -8.18
CA HIS A 31 18.43 -4.14 -8.59
C HIS A 31 19.27 -5.43 -8.62
N ASP A 32 19.13 -6.28 -7.60
CA ASP A 32 19.77 -7.60 -7.55
C ASP A 32 19.34 -8.45 -8.75
N LEU A 33 18.04 -8.46 -9.06
CA LEU A 33 17.50 -9.22 -10.17
C LEU A 33 18.01 -8.72 -11.51
N ARG A 34 18.03 -7.39 -11.70
CA ARG A 34 18.62 -6.75 -12.89
C ARG A 34 20.09 -7.13 -13.04
N ALA A 35 20.88 -7.05 -11.97
CA ALA A 35 22.29 -7.43 -11.99
C ALA A 35 22.46 -8.91 -12.34
N HIS A 36 21.61 -9.80 -11.80
CA HIS A 36 21.63 -11.22 -12.09
C HIS A 36 21.40 -11.51 -13.58
N ILE A 37 20.37 -10.92 -14.19
CA ILE A 37 20.03 -11.13 -15.61
C ILE A 37 21.19 -10.69 -16.52
N LEU A 38 21.77 -9.52 -16.22
CA LEU A 38 22.90 -8.97 -16.98
C LEU A 38 24.19 -9.79 -16.81
N GLN A 39 24.42 -10.38 -15.63
CA GLN A 39 25.64 -11.11 -15.31
C GLN A 39 25.63 -12.60 -15.66
N GLN A 40 24.46 -13.21 -15.95
CA GLN A 40 24.33 -14.64 -16.30
C GLN A 40 25.17 -15.11 -17.53
N GLY A 41 25.87 -14.20 -18.23
CA GLY A 41 26.74 -14.49 -19.37
C GLY A 41 28.22 -14.61 -18.99
N GLY A 42 28.55 -14.33 -17.73
CA GLY A 42 29.87 -14.51 -17.15
C GLY A 42 29.95 -15.78 -16.30
N THR A 43 31.18 -16.27 -16.09
CA THR A 43 31.60 -17.47 -15.37
C THR A 43 31.21 -17.57 -13.87
N ARG A 44 30.25 -16.77 -13.38
CA ARG A 44 29.79 -16.83 -11.98
C ARG A 44 28.66 -17.85 -11.82
N LYS A 45 29.00 -19.03 -11.30
CA LYS A 45 28.06 -20.13 -11.05
C LYS A 45 27.22 -20.00 -9.77
N ASP A 46 27.48 -19.02 -8.90
CA ASP A 46 26.91 -18.99 -7.53
C ASP A 46 26.08 -17.74 -7.19
N LEU A 47 25.45 -17.08 -8.17
CA LEU A 47 24.50 -16.01 -7.86
C LEU A 47 23.19 -16.63 -7.35
N LYS A 48 23.09 -16.81 -6.03
CA LYS A 48 21.82 -17.12 -5.35
C LYS A 48 20.82 -16.00 -5.67
N THR A 49 19.69 -16.34 -6.26
CA THR A 49 18.63 -15.36 -6.55
C THR A 49 18.18 -14.71 -5.24
N SER A 50 18.16 -13.38 -5.21
CA SER A 50 17.62 -12.62 -4.08
C SER A 50 16.15 -13.01 -3.88
N ILE A 51 15.73 -13.21 -2.63
CA ILE A 51 14.34 -13.57 -2.30
C ILE A 51 13.70 -12.32 -1.71
N LEU A 52 12.66 -11.82 -2.37
CA LEU A 52 11.90 -10.69 -1.86
C LEU A 52 11.13 -11.12 -0.60
N ALA A 53 11.52 -10.59 0.55
CA ALA A 53 10.84 -10.84 1.81
C ALA A 53 9.54 -10.03 1.88
N SER A 54 8.41 -10.72 2.04
CA SER A 54 7.14 -10.09 2.39
C SER A 54 7.03 -9.95 3.91
N THR A 55 6.42 -8.86 4.36
CA THR A 55 6.00 -8.68 5.75
C THR A 55 4.48 -8.84 5.86
N PRO A 56 3.96 -9.21 7.04
CA PRO A 56 2.55 -8.98 7.34
C PRO A 56 2.25 -7.47 7.29
N LEU A 57 0.97 -7.13 7.36
CA LEU A 57 0.51 -5.75 7.45
C LEU A 57 1.31 -4.97 8.52
N PRO A 58 2.01 -3.87 8.16
CA PRO A 58 2.85 -3.12 9.08
C PRO A 58 2.03 -2.16 9.98
N ALA A 59 0.85 -2.59 10.40
CA ALA A 59 -0.05 -1.83 11.26
C ALA A 59 -0.94 -2.79 12.07
N THR A 60 -1.29 -2.39 13.29
CA THR A 60 -2.30 -3.07 14.11
C THR A 60 -3.19 -2.03 14.78
N GLU A 61 -4.26 -2.44 15.45
CA GLU A 61 -5.09 -1.52 16.26
C GLU A 61 -4.25 -0.66 17.22
N LYS A 62 -3.17 -1.23 17.76
CA LYS A 62 -2.27 -0.60 18.74
C LYS A 62 -0.93 -0.15 18.16
N GLN A 63 -0.71 -0.34 16.86
CA GLN A 63 0.52 0.04 16.16
C GLN A 63 0.16 0.83 14.91
N ARG A 64 0.57 2.10 14.87
CA ARG A 64 0.35 2.95 13.71
C ARG A 64 1.10 2.40 12.51
N PHE A 65 0.57 2.63 11.31
CA PHE A 65 1.31 2.35 10.09
C PHE A 65 2.55 3.27 10.01
N GLU A 66 3.72 2.69 9.84
CA GLU A 66 4.99 3.42 9.76
C GLU A 66 5.76 2.97 8.52
N GLY A 67 6.44 3.91 7.84
CA GLY A 67 7.25 3.62 6.66
C GLY A 67 6.51 3.75 5.32
N CYS A 68 7.12 3.21 4.26
CA CYS A 68 6.61 3.22 2.89
C CYS A 68 6.58 1.80 2.36
N TYR A 69 5.39 1.34 1.97
CA TYR A 69 5.18 -0.03 1.53
C TYR A 69 4.42 -0.09 0.22
N VAL A 70 4.55 -1.23 -0.44
CA VAL A 70 3.69 -1.66 -1.53
C VAL A 70 2.88 -2.85 -1.06
N CYS A 71 1.59 -2.88 -1.42
CA CYS A 71 0.70 -4.00 -1.15
C CYS A 71 0.41 -4.74 -2.45
N GLU A 72 0.48 -6.08 -2.42
CA GLU A 72 0.20 -6.94 -3.59
C GLU A 72 -1.17 -6.67 -4.23
N ALA A 73 -2.15 -6.30 -3.41
CA ALA A 73 -3.54 -6.05 -3.84
C ALA A 73 -3.83 -4.59 -4.27
N VAL A 74 -2.81 -3.71 -4.29
CA VAL A 74 -2.98 -2.30 -4.67
C VAL A 74 -2.14 -2.01 -5.92
N GLY A 75 -2.80 -1.55 -6.97
CA GLY A 75 -2.18 -1.28 -8.26
C GLY A 75 -1.74 -2.56 -8.97
N ASP A 76 -0.64 -2.47 -9.72
CA ASP A 76 -0.17 -3.55 -10.61
C ASP A 76 1.02 -4.34 -10.05
N TYR A 77 1.45 -4.05 -8.82
CA TYR A 77 2.70 -4.62 -8.27
C TYR A 77 2.65 -6.14 -8.11
N GLY A 78 1.55 -6.69 -7.60
CA GLY A 78 1.41 -8.15 -7.45
C GLY A 78 1.53 -8.88 -8.78
N TYR A 79 0.78 -8.42 -9.79
CA TYR A 79 0.85 -8.96 -11.15
C TYR A 79 2.27 -8.89 -11.74
N LYS A 80 2.95 -7.75 -11.61
CA LYS A 80 4.32 -7.58 -12.13
C LYS A 80 5.33 -8.47 -11.42
N LEU A 81 5.21 -8.65 -10.11
CA LEU A 81 6.07 -9.56 -9.34
C LEU A 81 5.87 -11.01 -9.77
N ASP A 82 4.62 -11.44 -9.98
CA ASP A 82 4.31 -12.78 -10.49
C ASP A 82 4.84 -12.99 -11.90
N GLU A 83 4.66 -12.01 -12.80
CA GLU A 83 5.15 -12.07 -14.17
C GLU A 83 6.69 -12.18 -14.20
N ILE A 84 7.39 -11.38 -13.39
CA ILE A 84 8.83 -11.48 -13.20
C ILE A 84 9.21 -12.89 -12.73
N GLY A 85 8.54 -13.42 -11.71
CA GLY A 85 8.83 -14.75 -11.16
C GLY A 85 8.69 -15.86 -12.21
N LEU A 86 7.60 -15.85 -12.98
CA LEU A 86 7.34 -16.82 -14.05
C LEU A 86 8.38 -16.73 -15.17
N LYS A 87 8.67 -15.51 -15.66
CA LYS A 87 9.66 -15.30 -16.71
C LYS A 87 11.07 -15.67 -16.24
N PHE A 88 11.41 -15.38 -14.99
CA PHE A 88 12.70 -15.71 -14.41
C PHE A 88 12.92 -17.23 -14.27
N ILE A 89 11.90 -18.00 -13.87
CA ILE A 89 11.96 -19.47 -13.87
C ILE A 89 12.24 -19.98 -15.28
N LYS A 90 11.54 -19.45 -16.29
CA LYS A 90 11.75 -19.82 -17.70
C LYS A 90 13.18 -19.54 -18.17
N LEU A 91 13.74 -18.38 -17.82
CA LEU A 91 15.14 -18.03 -18.10
C LEU A 91 16.12 -18.99 -17.43
N SER A 92 15.86 -19.35 -16.16
CA SER A 92 16.73 -20.24 -15.39
C SER A 92 16.74 -21.70 -15.89
N ASN A 93 15.67 -22.14 -16.55
CA ASN A 93 15.55 -23.49 -17.11
C ASN A 93 16.18 -23.60 -18.50
N ASN A 94 16.26 -22.50 -19.26
CA ASN A 94 16.82 -22.46 -20.61
C ASN A 94 18.35 -22.31 -20.63
N LYS A 95 19.08 -22.96 -19.71
CA LYS A 95 20.56 -22.92 -19.60
C LYS A 95 21.33 -23.35 -20.86
N CYS A 96 20.64 -23.78 -21.92
CA CYS A 96 21.23 -24.24 -23.16
C CYS A 96 21.38 -23.08 -24.15
N HIS A 97 22.64 -22.64 -24.32
CA HIS A 97 23.13 -21.80 -25.42
C HIS A 97 22.88 -20.28 -25.35
N ARG A 98 23.56 -19.60 -24.42
CA ARG A 98 23.90 -18.18 -24.61
C ARG A 98 24.97 -18.05 -25.70
N VAL A 99 24.55 -17.99 -26.96
CA VAL A 99 25.38 -17.51 -28.06
C VAL A 99 25.19 -16.00 -28.15
N SER A 100 25.91 -15.27 -27.30
CA SER A 100 26.27 -13.84 -27.44
C SER A 100 25.18 -12.75 -27.49
N SER A 101 23.87 -13.05 -27.56
CA SER A 101 22.80 -12.03 -27.61
C SER A 101 21.83 -12.11 -26.43
N THR A 102 21.43 -10.95 -25.89
CA THR A 102 20.32 -10.83 -24.95
C THR A 102 19.05 -11.40 -25.58
N SER A 103 18.37 -12.31 -24.89
CA SER A 103 17.13 -12.88 -25.41
C SER A 103 15.96 -11.89 -25.24
N GLU A 104 14.95 -11.99 -26.09
CA GLU A 104 13.71 -11.20 -25.98
C GLU A 104 13.08 -11.35 -24.58
N ALA A 105 13.12 -12.55 -24.01
CA ALA A 105 12.63 -12.81 -22.66
C ALA A 105 13.43 -12.08 -21.56
N GLU A 106 14.73 -11.86 -21.75
CA GLU A 106 15.54 -11.06 -20.82
C GLU A 106 15.21 -9.57 -20.94
N LEU A 107 15.06 -9.07 -22.16
CA LEU A 107 14.65 -7.69 -22.40
C LEU A 107 13.28 -7.40 -21.81
N ASP A 108 12.33 -8.33 -21.94
CA ASP A 108 11.02 -8.28 -21.33
C ASP A 108 11.09 -8.12 -19.80
N VAL A 109 11.85 -8.99 -19.12
CA VAL A 109 11.98 -8.92 -17.65
C VAL A 109 12.67 -7.63 -17.23
N LEU A 110 13.72 -7.21 -17.94
CA LEU A 110 14.39 -5.93 -17.69
C LEU A 110 13.46 -4.73 -17.90
N GLY A 111 12.56 -4.80 -18.88
CA GLY A 111 11.51 -3.81 -19.12
C GLY A 111 10.55 -3.70 -17.93
N ILE A 112 10.04 -4.83 -17.43
CA ILE A 112 9.14 -4.85 -16.26
C ILE A 112 9.86 -4.28 -15.02
N ILE A 113 11.11 -4.69 -14.78
CA ILE A 113 11.92 -4.17 -13.66
C ILE A 113 12.06 -2.64 -13.76
N HIS A 114 12.40 -2.13 -14.94
CA HIS A 114 12.56 -0.70 -15.18
C HIS A 114 11.25 0.08 -14.95
N ASP A 115 10.13 -0.46 -15.43
CA ASP A 115 8.82 0.15 -15.24
C ASP A 115 8.41 0.15 -13.76
N MET A 116 8.74 -0.90 -13.00
CA MET A 116 8.51 -0.93 -11.55
C MET A 116 9.35 0.11 -10.83
N LEU A 117 10.64 0.25 -11.16
CA LEU A 117 11.51 1.27 -10.57
C LEU A 117 10.99 2.69 -10.86
N LYS A 118 10.50 2.95 -12.08
CA LYS A 118 9.84 4.21 -12.43
C LYS A 118 8.54 4.45 -11.66
N SER A 119 7.72 3.43 -11.47
CA SER A 119 6.53 3.52 -10.62
C SER A 119 6.89 3.90 -9.19
N ILE A 120 7.96 3.31 -8.66
CA ILE A 120 8.46 3.60 -7.31
C ILE A 120 8.97 5.05 -7.22
N GLU A 121 9.77 5.50 -8.19
CA GLU A 121 10.30 6.87 -8.25
C GLU A 121 9.18 7.92 -8.31
N SER A 122 8.13 7.64 -9.09
CA SER A 122 6.94 8.49 -9.19
C SER A 122 5.97 8.36 -8.00
N LYS A 123 6.30 7.54 -7.00
CA LYS A 123 5.46 7.20 -5.84
C LYS A 123 4.09 6.65 -6.22
N LYS A 124 3.98 6.01 -7.38
CA LYS A 124 2.74 5.41 -7.87
C LYS A 124 2.39 4.19 -7.01
N ASP A 125 1.17 4.21 -6.46
CA ASP A 125 0.58 3.13 -5.64
C ASP A 125 1.44 2.73 -4.42
N ILE A 126 2.31 3.64 -3.95
CA ILE A 126 3.03 3.48 -2.69
C ILE A 126 2.11 3.88 -1.54
N MET A 127 2.10 3.05 -0.50
CA MET A 127 1.37 3.28 0.73
C MET A 127 2.31 3.87 1.78
N ASP A 128 2.12 5.16 2.07
CA ASP A 128 2.62 5.77 3.30
C ASP A 128 1.50 5.80 4.37
N GLN A 129 1.83 6.28 5.57
CA GLN A 129 0.87 6.36 6.68
C GLN A 129 -0.40 7.15 6.28
N CYS A 130 -0.25 8.31 5.65
CA CYS A 130 -1.38 9.17 5.28
C CYS A 130 -2.29 8.48 4.26
N THR A 131 -1.70 7.84 3.25
CA THR A 131 -2.42 7.12 2.20
C THR A 131 -3.11 5.88 2.77
N PHE A 132 -2.45 5.16 3.69
CA PHE A 132 -3.02 4.01 4.39
C PHE A 132 -4.25 4.44 5.21
N GLU A 133 -4.10 5.47 6.04
CA GLU A 133 -5.17 5.98 6.88
C GLU A 133 -6.33 6.52 6.05
N ALA A 134 -6.06 7.28 4.99
CA ALA A 134 -7.09 7.79 4.09
C ALA A 134 -7.83 6.67 3.34
N ARG A 135 -7.10 5.66 2.84
CA ARG A 135 -7.69 4.55 2.06
C ARG A 135 -8.64 3.71 2.88
N TYR A 136 -8.30 3.44 4.14
CA TYR A 136 -9.10 2.61 5.03
C TYR A 136 -9.94 3.42 6.03
N GLY A 137 -9.98 4.74 5.88
CA GLY A 137 -10.71 5.66 6.74
C GLY A 137 -10.22 5.70 8.19
N LEU A 138 -9.01 5.21 8.49
CA LEU A 138 -8.53 5.01 9.86
C LEU A 138 -8.15 6.31 10.55
N MET A 139 -8.45 6.42 11.85
CA MET A 139 -8.09 7.57 12.69
C MET A 139 -7.24 7.15 13.88
N TRP A 140 -6.02 7.67 13.97
CA TRP A 140 -5.11 7.40 15.09
C TRP A 140 -5.35 8.39 16.23
N LYS A 141 -5.68 7.90 17.43
CA LYS A 141 -5.89 8.72 18.63
C LYS A 141 -4.80 8.51 19.67
N THR A 142 -4.14 9.59 20.07
CA THR A 142 -3.23 9.64 21.21
C THR A 142 -4.05 9.57 22.50
N THR A 143 -3.76 8.60 23.38
CA THR A 143 -4.56 8.33 24.59
C THR A 143 -4.19 9.24 25.77
N SER A 144 -3.40 10.29 25.54
CA SER A 144 -3.22 11.36 26.52
C SER A 144 -4.27 12.44 26.25
N GLU A 145 -5.13 12.63 27.23
CA GLU A 145 -5.99 13.79 27.44
C GLU A 145 -5.54 15.05 26.68
N ASP A 146 -6.28 15.39 25.64
CA ASP A 146 -6.72 16.76 25.45
C ASP A 146 -8.25 16.66 25.31
N THR A 147 -8.93 16.65 26.46
CA THR A 147 -10.23 17.34 26.56
C THR A 147 -9.98 18.84 26.48
N GLN A 148 -9.31 19.30 25.42
CA GLN A 148 -9.78 20.53 24.79
C GLN A 148 -10.97 20.08 23.98
N GLU A 149 -12.17 20.52 24.38
CA GLU A 149 -13.30 20.54 23.45
C GLU A 149 -12.77 21.18 22.17
N HIS A 150 -12.57 20.36 21.14
CA HIS A 150 -12.19 20.86 19.84
C HIS A 150 -13.38 21.67 19.36
N ASP A 151 -13.30 22.99 19.52
CA ASP A 151 -14.35 23.87 19.04
C ASP A 151 -14.36 23.77 17.52
N VAL A 152 -15.28 22.96 17.02
CA VAL A 152 -15.52 22.74 15.60
C VAL A 152 -15.83 24.07 14.91
N MET A 153 -16.23 25.11 15.66
CA MET A 153 -16.48 26.45 15.14
C MET A 153 -15.20 27.19 14.72
N ASP A 154 -14.06 26.92 15.35
CA ASP A 154 -12.81 27.65 15.14
C ASP A 154 -11.75 26.84 14.35
N CYS A 155 -12.06 25.62 13.93
CA CYS A 155 -11.12 24.77 13.21
C CYS A 155 -11.02 25.12 11.71
N PRO A 156 -9.83 25.48 11.18
CA PRO A 156 -9.64 25.80 9.76
C PRO A 156 -9.64 24.56 8.85
N ASN A 157 -9.77 23.34 9.39
CA ASN A 157 -9.76 22.10 8.63
C ASN A 157 -11.09 21.90 7.86
N ILE A 158 -10.99 21.66 6.55
CA ILE A 158 -12.15 21.46 5.66
C ILE A 158 -13.04 20.27 6.06
N PHE A 159 -12.47 19.25 6.70
CA PHE A 159 -13.23 18.10 7.19
C PHE A 159 -14.09 18.43 8.42
N CYS A 160 -13.68 19.39 9.25
CA CYS A 160 -14.48 19.89 10.37
C CYS A 160 -15.68 20.72 9.88
N GLN A 161 -15.52 21.46 8.78
CA GLN A 161 -16.63 22.16 8.12
C GLN A 161 -17.68 21.19 7.57
N TYR A 162 -17.25 20.02 7.08
CA TYR A 162 -18.17 18.97 6.64
C TYR A 162 -19.02 18.41 7.80
N TYR A 163 -18.40 18.19 8.96
CA TYR A 163 -19.11 17.80 10.19
C TYR A 163 -20.13 18.86 10.65
N LYS A 164 -19.81 20.16 10.53
CA LYS A 164 -20.73 21.27 10.83
C LYS A 164 -22.01 21.17 10.00
N ASN A 165 -21.89 20.92 8.70
CA ASN A 165 -23.04 20.80 7.82
C ASN A 165 -23.90 19.57 8.15
N THR A 166 -23.28 18.43 8.46
CA THR A 166 -24.00 17.19 8.80
C THR A 166 -24.74 17.31 10.13
N VAL A 167 -24.14 17.90 11.16
CA VAL A 167 -24.79 18.09 12.47
C VAL A 167 -25.96 19.06 12.39
N VAL A 168 -25.83 20.17 11.64
CA VAL A 168 -26.93 21.11 11.39
C VAL A 168 -28.07 20.44 10.62
N TYR A 169 -27.76 19.61 9.62
CA TYR A 169 -28.78 18.89 8.86
C TYR A 169 -29.56 17.89 9.72
N VAL A 170 -28.86 17.12 10.56
CA VAL A 170 -29.48 16.16 11.48
C VAL A 170 -30.35 16.88 12.51
N PHE A 171 -29.90 18.01 13.06
CA PHE A 171 -30.70 18.81 13.99
C PHE A 171 -31.97 19.41 13.35
N LEU A 172 -31.87 19.87 12.10
CA LEU A 172 -33.01 20.37 11.33
C LEU A 172 -34.02 19.26 11.01
N LEU A 173 -33.54 18.06 10.70
CA LEU A 173 -34.39 16.90 10.45
C LEU A 173 -35.10 16.42 11.73
N LEU A 174 -34.40 16.39 12.87
CA LEU A 174 -34.98 15.99 14.15
C LEU A 174 -35.99 17.02 14.70
N ARG A 175 -35.77 18.33 14.48
CA ARG A 175 -36.78 19.36 14.83
C ARG A 175 -38.04 19.29 13.96
N LYS A 176 -37.94 18.87 12.69
CA LYS A 176 -39.12 18.71 11.82
C LYS A 176 -40.00 17.52 12.22
N ALA A 177 -39.45 16.47 12.83
CA ALA A 177 -40.22 15.31 13.27
C ALA A 177 -41.05 15.56 14.55
N GLY A 178 -40.70 16.57 15.34
CA GLY A 178 -41.34 16.85 16.64
C GLY A 178 -42.61 17.72 16.59
N CYS A 179 -42.98 18.29 15.44
CA CYS A 179 -44.05 19.27 15.33
C CYS A 179 -45.23 18.80 14.48
N ASN A 180 -45.74 17.59 14.75
CA ASN A 180 -47.04 17.13 14.22
C ASN A 180 -47.84 16.41 15.32
N LYS A 181 -48.21 17.15 16.36
CA LYS A 181 -49.39 16.86 17.19
C LYS A 181 -50.36 18.02 17.06
N LYS A 182 -51.19 17.98 16.02
CA LYS A 182 -52.46 18.72 15.99
C LYS A 182 -53.57 17.76 16.38
N THR A 183 -53.98 17.93 17.63
CA THR A 183 -55.36 17.92 18.10
C THR A 183 -56.45 17.84 17.02
N ARG A 184 -57.19 16.73 16.99
CA ARG A 184 -58.64 16.74 17.12
C ARG A 184 -59.15 15.37 17.53
#